data_AF-A0A1C4UL56-F1
#
_entry.id   AF-A0A1C4UL56-F1
#
_cell.length_a   1.000
_cell.length_b   1.000
_cell.length_c   1.000
_cell.angle_alpha   90.00
_cell.angle_beta   90.00
_cell.angle_gamma   90.00
#
_symmetry.space_group_name_H-M   'P 1'
#
loop_
_entity.id
_entity.type
_entity.pdbx_description
1 polymer ?
#
loop_
_entity_poly.entity_id
_entity_poly.type
_entity_poly.pdbx_seq_one_letter_code
_entity_poly.pdbx_strand_id
1 'polypeptide(L)'
;MSGGTWRESLDAARDLPDGEAKVAELERIAAHADAAGEVRLGVDARLALVETHRFRGERWRSVEPLHRCLAAVDRHPTLFDAEDTAALLRGQHAAVEALSGSPRIGLDQARFLLDDLDRRLAGAEPGTVAELRCRLADHLGDEPAARAWFARWRAAGPGHRCAACVAVRQAELLTGWGEWAEAVRVLEPLTTDPGDCTDQPEAALAALLLPYLRLGRYDDAGRAHMRAYGRHRREWTAFGHLPAHLLFCALGGHPARGLEILVEQLPRLARPTDERSVMEFAAAGALLCRLAGESGLVRTPDPTGQPDETEPDAAEPHRSTGPAGQPGPARRGHESWPVDALGLGHATRLAEVFGLIRSTGSAGGRDVAALGAELLATAADLAGRFDARNGTGHQSGQVAARLAERPRAGVPAPLPAGPAPDDAGAGPDDAEPDGPGSPGEPVPLTVAMVVAALERRGDRCAVDPAGTVVGRWGEAMIRFERVGSRAEILHTRVVATRRLSAGRRAEAYEFVNAWNRDRLQPKAYVHEVENELVLAGDLTTDLAHGVAPVQVEVLVDAAVTTGVAYAEAVAALP
;
A
#
# COMPACT_ATOMS: atom_id res chain seq x y z
N MET A 1 23.02 4.63 -42.33
CA MET A 1 23.54 4.98 -40.98
C MET A 1 22.58 4.52 -39.88
N SER A 2 21.99 3.32 -39.95
CA SER A 2 20.62 3.19 -39.39
C SER A 2 20.38 2.10 -38.34
N GLY A 3 21.21 1.07 -38.14
CA GLY A 3 20.87 -0.01 -37.20
C GLY A 3 21.42 0.11 -35.76
N GLY A 4 22.48 0.92 -35.55
CA GLY A 4 23.12 1.09 -34.24
C GLY A 4 22.42 2.16 -33.38
N THR A 5 22.05 3.28 -34.01
CA THR A 5 21.43 4.43 -33.35
C THR A 5 20.07 4.11 -32.71
N TRP A 6 19.30 3.18 -33.27
CA TRP A 6 17.99 2.82 -32.73
C TRP A 6 18.03 1.79 -31.62
N ARG A 7 19.07 0.94 -31.58
CA ARG A 7 19.32 0.07 -30.41
C ARG A 7 19.74 0.92 -29.22
N GLU A 8 20.65 1.86 -29.42
CA GLU A 8 21.02 2.85 -28.39
C GLU A 8 19.80 3.68 -27.94
N SER A 9 18.91 4.06 -28.88
CA SER A 9 17.66 4.75 -28.52
C SER A 9 16.72 3.87 -27.68
N LEU A 10 16.64 2.56 -27.96
CA LEU A 10 15.85 1.63 -27.16
C LEU A 10 16.41 1.49 -25.74
N ASP A 11 17.73 1.37 -25.60
CA ASP A 11 18.36 1.27 -24.28
C ASP A 11 18.15 2.57 -23.49
N ALA A 12 18.32 3.73 -24.12
CA ALA A 12 17.99 5.01 -23.50
C ALA A 12 16.51 5.13 -23.12
N ALA A 13 15.60 4.60 -23.95
CA ALA A 13 14.17 4.59 -23.65
C ALA A 13 13.82 3.67 -22.47
N ARG A 14 14.53 2.54 -22.31
CA ARG A 14 14.35 1.62 -21.17
C ARG A 14 14.72 2.28 -19.84
N ASP A 15 15.71 3.17 -19.86
CA ASP A 15 16.18 3.90 -18.68
C ASP A 15 15.27 5.07 -18.28
N LEU A 16 14.30 5.45 -19.13
CA LEU A 16 13.32 6.47 -18.76
C LEU A 16 12.44 6.00 -17.60
N PRO A 17 12.00 6.92 -16.71
CA PRO A 17 10.96 6.62 -15.73
C PRO A 17 9.69 6.11 -16.41
N ASP A 18 9.01 5.16 -15.78
CA ASP A 18 7.76 4.61 -16.31
C ASP A 18 6.67 5.70 -16.34
N GLY A 19 6.36 6.17 -17.54
CA GLY A 19 5.40 7.25 -17.78
C GLY A 19 5.03 7.37 -19.26
N GLU A 20 4.18 8.35 -19.60
CA GLU A 20 3.72 8.55 -20.98
C GLU A 20 4.87 8.87 -21.94
N ALA A 21 5.92 9.55 -21.48
CA ALA A 21 7.10 9.84 -22.31
C ALA A 21 7.82 8.56 -22.75
N LYS A 22 8.04 7.62 -21.82
CA LYS A 22 8.64 6.31 -22.12
C LYS A 22 7.76 5.49 -23.08
N VAL A 23 6.45 5.48 -22.84
CA VAL A 23 5.48 4.79 -23.71
C VAL A 23 5.52 5.35 -25.13
N ALA A 24 5.41 6.66 -25.29
CA ALA A 24 5.45 7.31 -26.60
C ALA A 24 6.77 7.05 -27.34
N GLU A 25 7.89 7.04 -26.62
CA GLU A 25 9.20 6.77 -27.20
C GLU A 25 9.34 5.32 -27.65
N LEU A 26 8.93 4.35 -26.84
CA LEU A 26 8.95 2.94 -27.21
C LEU A 26 7.99 2.63 -28.37
N GLU A 27 6.82 3.27 -28.42
CA GLU A 27 5.89 3.19 -29.55
C GLU A 27 6.52 3.73 -30.85
N ARG A 28 7.22 4.87 -30.76
CA ARG A 28 7.94 5.48 -31.88
C ARG A 28 9.05 4.56 -32.40
N ILE A 29 9.82 3.93 -31.50
CA ILE A 29 10.86 2.97 -31.86
C ILE A 29 10.25 1.72 -32.52
N ALA A 30 9.17 1.18 -31.97
CA ALA A 30 8.49 0.02 -32.54
C ALA A 30 7.92 0.33 -33.94
N ALA A 31 7.32 1.51 -34.14
CA ALA A 31 6.83 1.95 -35.44
C ALA A 31 7.95 2.14 -36.48
N HIS A 32 9.10 2.68 -36.05
CA HIS A 32 10.28 2.77 -36.89
C HIS A 32 10.79 1.38 -37.31
N ALA A 33 10.92 0.47 -36.34
CA ALA A 33 11.38 -0.90 -36.58
C ALA A 33 10.47 -1.64 -37.58
N ASP A 34 9.15 -1.48 -37.46
CA ASP A 34 8.18 -2.03 -38.42
C ASP A 34 8.40 -1.46 -39.83
N ALA A 35 8.59 -0.15 -39.97
CA ALA A 35 8.79 0.51 -41.27
C ALA A 35 10.13 0.12 -41.93
N ALA A 36 11.16 -0.14 -41.12
CA ALA A 36 12.48 -0.55 -41.58
C ALA A 36 12.62 -2.07 -41.79
N GLY A 37 11.63 -2.87 -41.37
CA GLY A 37 11.71 -4.33 -41.39
C GLY A 37 12.66 -4.91 -40.32
N GLU A 38 12.99 -4.14 -39.28
CA GLU A 38 13.87 -4.57 -38.18
C GLU A 38 13.09 -5.36 -37.12
N VAL A 39 12.73 -6.61 -37.45
CA VAL A 39 11.84 -7.47 -36.65
C VAL A 39 12.28 -7.58 -35.19
N ARG A 40 13.58 -7.80 -34.93
CA ARG A 40 14.09 -7.99 -33.56
C ARG A 40 13.92 -6.75 -32.69
N LEU A 41 14.33 -5.59 -33.22
CA LEU A 41 14.17 -4.30 -32.54
C LEU A 41 12.70 -4.01 -32.22
N GLY A 42 11.81 -4.32 -33.17
CA GLY A 42 10.37 -4.15 -32.99
C GLY A 42 9.77 -5.05 -31.90
N VAL A 43 10.31 -6.25 -31.68
CA VAL A 43 9.90 -7.13 -30.57
C VAL A 43 10.46 -6.63 -29.25
N ASP A 44 11.74 -6.27 -29.20
CA ASP A 44 12.40 -5.79 -27.98
C ASP A 44 11.76 -4.50 -27.44
N ALA A 45 11.38 -3.57 -28.33
CA ALA A 45 10.67 -2.34 -27.95
C ALA A 45 9.27 -2.63 -27.40
N ARG A 46 8.56 -3.62 -27.96
CA ARG A 46 7.22 -3.99 -27.50
C ARG A 46 7.23 -4.78 -26.20
N LEU A 47 8.23 -5.61 -25.97
CA LEU A 47 8.42 -6.26 -24.67
C LEU A 47 8.67 -5.20 -23.58
N ALA A 48 9.47 -4.17 -23.87
CA ALA A 48 9.64 -3.04 -22.97
C ALA A 48 8.32 -2.28 -22.72
N LEU A 49 7.47 -2.09 -23.76
CA LEU A 49 6.12 -1.52 -23.58
C LEU A 49 5.25 -2.37 -22.65
N VAL A 50 5.23 -3.70 -22.86
CA VAL A 50 4.47 -4.64 -22.02
C VAL A 50 4.86 -4.50 -20.56
N GLU A 51 6.17 -4.39 -20.27
CA GLU A 51 6.70 -4.20 -18.94
C GLU A 51 6.33 -2.83 -18.34
N THR A 52 6.51 -1.74 -19.08
CA THR A 52 6.13 -0.39 -18.62
C THR A 52 4.64 -0.32 -18.30
N HIS A 53 3.77 -0.89 -19.13
CA HIS A 53 2.33 -0.96 -18.84
C HIS A 53 2.02 -1.76 -17.58
N ARG A 54 2.77 -2.85 -17.31
CA ARG A 54 2.62 -3.63 -16.07
C ARG A 54 2.93 -2.79 -14.84
N PHE A 55 4.04 -2.05 -14.83
CA PHE A 55 4.43 -1.21 -13.69
C PHE A 55 3.48 -0.02 -13.48
N ARG A 56 2.90 0.51 -14.56
CA ARG A 56 1.92 1.61 -14.50
C ARG A 56 0.50 1.19 -14.08
N GLY A 57 0.24 -0.11 -13.84
CA GLY A 57 -1.12 -0.60 -13.58
C GLY A 57 -2.03 -0.60 -14.83
N GLU A 58 -1.44 -0.49 -16.01
CA GLU A 58 -2.13 -0.40 -17.30
C GLU A 58 -2.04 -1.72 -18.07
N ARG A 59 -2.11 -2.86 -17.38
CA ARG A 59 -1.90 -4.20 -17.96
C ARG A 59 -2.80 -4.49 -19.17
N TRP A 60 -3.97 -3.84 -19.26
CA TRP A 60 -4.87 -3.93 -20.41
C TRP A 60 -4.25 -3.40 -21.72
N ARG A 61 -3.29 -2.47 -21.66
CA ARG A 61 -2.55 -1.96 -22.82
C ARG A 61 -1.50 -2.94 -23.34
N SER A 62 -1.11 -3.94 -22.54
CA SER A 62 -0.07 -4.91 -22.90
C SER A 62 -0.51 -5.91 -23.97
N VAL A 63 -1.82 -6.04 -24.24
CA VAL A 63 -2.36 -7.10 -25.11
C VAL A 63 -1.94 -6.94 -26.57
N GLU A 64 -2.09 -5.74 -27.14
CA GLU A 64 -1.74 -5.50 -28.56
C GLU A 64 -0.22 -5.59 -28.82
N PRO A 65 0.67 -4.96 -28.03
CA PRO A 65 2.11 -5.12 -28.19
C PRO A 65 2.54 -6.60 -28.13
N LEU A 66 1.98 -7.35 -27.19
CA LEU A 66 2.25 -8.79 -27.05
C LEU A 66 1.77 -9.58 -28.28
N HIS A 67 0.56 -9.31 -28.79
CA HIS A 67 0.03 -9.96 -29.98
C HIS A 67 0.97 -9.79 -31.18
N ARG A 68 1.51 -8.57 -31.38
CA ARG A 68 2.49 -8.30 -32.43
C ARG A 68 3.80 -9.06 -32.22
N CYS A 69 4.27 -9.19 -30.98
CA CYS A 69 5.47 -9.99 -30.71
C CYS A 69 5.26 -11.46 -31.05
N LEU A 70 4.13 -12.06 -30.63
CA LEU A 70 3.80 -13.45 -30.95
C LEU A 70 3.76 -13.68 -32.47
N ALA A 71 3.10 -12.79 -33.22
CA ALA A 71 3.05 -12.85 -34.68
C ALA A 71 4.41 -12.65 -35.36
N ALA A 72 5.33 -11.90 -34.74
CA ALA A 72 6.68 -11.72 -35.25
C ALA A 72 7.52 -12.99 -35.06
N VAL A 73 7.45 -13.62 -33.88
CA VAL A 73 8.15 -14.88 -33.59
C VAL A 73 7.64 -16.00 -34.48
N ASP A 74 6.32 -16.11 -34.69
CA ASP A 74 5.75 -17.13 -35.56
C ASP A 74 6.22 -17.01 -37.03
N ARG A 75 6.41 -15.79 -37.52
CA ARG A 75 6.87 -15.53 -38.89
C ARG A 75 8.38 -15.64 -39.05
N HIS A 76 9.14 -15.33 -38.01
CA HIS A 76 10.60 -15.27 -38.06
C HIS A 76 11.25 -16.04 -36.89
N PRO A 77 10.95 -17.34 -36.72
CA PRO A 77 11.37 -18.08 -35.52
C PRO A 77 12.89 -18.16 -35.36
N THR A 78 13.66 -18.11 -36.45
CA THR A 78 15.13 -18.18 -36.41
C THR A 78 15.79 -16.92 -35.83
N LEU A 79 15.04 -15.84 -35.58
CA LEU A 79 15.54 -14.61 -34.97
C LEU A 79 15.42 -14.61 -33.43
N PHE A 80 14.78 -15.62 -32.86
CA PHE A 80 14.45 -15.70 -31.45
C PHE A 80 14.90 -17.03 -30.88
N ASP A 81 15.43 -17.00 -29.67
CA ASP A 81 15.85 -18.21 -28.98
C ASP A 81 14.75 -18.76 -28.05
N ALA A 82 15.11 -19.79 -27.29
CA ALA A 82 14.20 -20.42 -26.34
C ALA A 82 13.86 -19.49 -25.16
N GLU A 83 14.77 -18.60 -24.76
CA GLU A 83 14.56 -17.67 -23.66
C GLU A 83 13.59 -16.56 -24.07
N ASP A 84 13.73 -16.02 -25.27
CA ASP A 84 12.79 -15.07 -25.88
C ASP A 84 11.38 -15.66 -25.94
N THR A 85 11.29 -16.91 -26.41
CA THR A 85 10.03 -17.62 -26.51
C THR A 85 9.40 -17.81 -25.12
N ALA A 86 10.19 -18.21 -24.12
CA ALA A 86 9.71 -18.37 -22.76
C ALA A 86 9.25 -17.02 -22.15
N ALA A 87 9.95 -15.92 -22.42
CA ALA A 87 9.56 -14.59 -21.98
C ALA A 87 8.21 -14.16 -22.59
N LEU A 88 7.98 -14.46 -23.87
CA LEU A 88 6.70 -14.18 -24.53
C LEU A 88 5.56 -15.01 -23.94
N LEU A 89 5.77 -16.28 -23.64
CA LEU A 89 4.75 -17.13 -23.00
C LEU A 89 4.41 -16.64 -21.59
N ARG A 90 5.41 -16.18 -20.81
CA ARG A 90 5.15 -15.51 -19.51
C ARG A 90 4.33 -14.23 -19.69
N GLY A 91 4.65 -13.43 -20.71
CA GLY A 91 3.89 -12.23 -21.08
C GLY A 91 2.43 -12.54 -21.47
N GLN A 92 2.21 -13.62 -22.23
CA GLN A 92 0.89 -14.08 -22.63
C GLN A 92 0.06 -14.56 -21.46
N HIS A 93 0.65 -15.33 -20.56
CA HIS A 93 0.00 -15.71 -19.31
C HIS A 93 -0.39 -14.46 -18.48
N ALA A 94 0.49 -13.46 -18.35
CA ALA A 94 0.18 -12.21 -17.65
C ALA A 94 -0.93 -11.39 -18.33
N ALA A 95 -1.00 -11.41 -19.67
CA ALA A 95 -2.07 -10.75 -20.43
C ALA A 95 -3.43 -11.43 -20.23
N VAL A 96 -3.48 -12.76 -20.20
CA VAL A 96 -4.71 -13.51 -19.86
C VAL A 96 -5.14 -13.19 -18.43
N GLU A 97 -4.20 -13.18 -17.48
CA GLU A 97 -4.49 -12.85 -16.08
C GLU A 97 -5.05 -11.42 -15.91
N ALA A 98 -4.54 -10.46 -16.69
CA ALA A 98 -4.99 -9.07 -16.64
C ALA A 98 -6.50 -8.90 -16.97
N LEU A 99 -7.13 -9.88 -17.65
CA LEU A 99 -8.57 -9.87 -17.93
C LEU A 99 -9.40 -9.78 -16.65
N SER A 100 -9.03 -10.52 -15.61
CA SER A 100 -9.77 -10.49 -14.34
C SER A 100 -9.63 -9.14 -13.64
N GLY A 101 -8.54 -8.42 -13.91
CA GLY A 101 -8.24 -7.10 -13.36
C GLY A 101 -8.95 -5.94 -14.07
N SER A 102 -9.31 -6.09 -15.35
CA SER A 102 -9.83 -4.98 -16.17
C SER A 102 -11.01 -5.39 -17.06
N PRO A 103 -12.13 -4.63 -17.06
CA PRO A 103 -13.23 -4.84 -18.00
C PRO A 103 -12.91 -4.32 -19.40
N ARG A 104 -11.77 -3.64 -19.61
CA ARG A 104 -11.34 -3.11 -20.92
C ARG A 104 -10.85 -4.19 -21.87
N ILE A 105 -10.41 -5.33 -21.34
CA ILE A 105 -9.98 -6.48 -22.15
C ILE A 105 -11.21 -7.30 -22.52
N GLY A 106 -11.36 -7.58 -23.82
CA GLY A 106 -12.48 -8.40 -24.32
C GLY A 106 -12.37 -9.86 -23.88
N LEU A 107 -13.51 -10.47 -23.52
CA LEU A 107 -13.53 -11.86 -23.07
C LEU A 107 -13.06 -12.84 -24.17
N ASP A 108 -13.50 -12.64 -25.41
CA ASP A 108 -13.10 -13.49 -26.53
C ASP A 108 -11.60 -13.36 -26.84
N GLN A 109 -11.03 -12.16 -26.65
CA GLN A 109 -9.60 -11.93 -26.80
C GLN A 109 -8.80 -12.71 -25.75
N ALA A 110 -9.25 -12.74 -24.50
CA ALA A 110 -8.57 -13.49 -23.46
C ALA A 110 -8.72 -15.01 -23.63
N ARG A 111 -9.89 -15.50 -24.07
CA ARG A 111 -10.07 -16.92 -24.45
C ARG A 111 -9.13 -17.31 -25.58
N PHE A 112 -9.05 -16.50 -26.63
CA PHE A 112 -8.12 -16.72 -27.73
C PHE A 112 -6.66 -16.78 -27.25
N LEU A 113 -6.23 -15.82 -26.43
CA LEU A 113 -4.87 -15.82 -25.87
C LEU A 113 -4.59 -17.02 -24.98
N LEU A 114 -5.59 -17.50 -24.22
CA LEU A 114 -5.45 -18.67 -23.36
C LEU A 114 -5.35 -19.97 -24.16
N ASP A 115 -6.18 -20.14 -25.18
CA ASP A 115 -6.13 -21.32 -26.05
C ASP A 115 -4.86 -21.33 -26.91
N ASP A 116 -4.41 -20.17 -27.37
CA ASP A 116 -3.13 -20.02 -28.05
C ASP A 116 -1.94 -20.35 -27.13
N LEU A 117 -1.97 -19.89 -25.87
CA LEU A 117 -0.96 -20.23 -24.87
C LEU A 117 -0.90 -21.74 -24.61
N ASP A 118 -2.06 -22.39 -24.44
CA ASP A 118 -2.15 -23.84 -24.24
C ASP A 118 -1.54 -24.62 -25.41
N ARG A 119 -1.88 -24.23 -26.66
CA ARG A 119 -1.25 -24.82 -27.85
C ARG A 119 0.26 -24.65 -27.87
N ARG A 120 0.78 -23.47 -27.52
CA ARG A 120 2.22 -23.18 -27.52
C ARG A 120 2.98 -23.92 -26.43
N LEU A 121 2.37 -24.07 -25.25
CA LEU A 121 2.94 -24.86 -24.16
C LEU A 121 2.94 -26.35 -24.47
N ALA A 122 2.02 -26.83 -25.32
CA ALA A 122 1.96 -28.22 -25.77
C ALA A 122 2.02 -29.25 -24.63
N GLY A 123 1.41 -28.92 -23.48
CA GLY A 123 1.41 -29.75 -22.27
C GLY A 123 2.65 -29.65 -21.38
N ALA A 124 3.62 -28.79 -21.67
CA ALA A 124 4.81 -28.59 -20.83
C ALA A 124 4.49 -28.01 -19.44
N GLU A 125 3.48 -27.14 -19.36
CA GLU A 125 3.05 -26.51 -18.10
C GLU A 125 1.53 -26.66 -17.87
N PRO A 126 1.05 -27.86 -17.52
CA PRO A 126 -0.38 -28.10 -17.35
C PRO A 126 -0.97 -27.31 -16.16
N GLY A 127 -0.16 -26.97 -15.16
CA GLY A 127 -0.57 -26.16 -14.00
C GLY A 127 -0.91 -24.72 -14.38
N THR A 128 -0.08 -24.08 -15.22
CA THR A 128 -0.27 -22.69 -15.68
C THR A 128 -1.59 -22.53 -16.43
N VAL A 129 -1.88 -23.47 -17.34
CA VAL A 129 -3.12 -23.46 -18.13
C VAL A 129 -4.34 -23.76 -17.24
N ALA A 130 -4.23 -24.73 -16.32
CA ALA A 130 -5.31 -25.06 -15.40
C ALA A 130 -5.62 -23.90 -14.44
N GLU A 131 -4.63 -23.16 -13.95
CA GLU A 131 -4.81 -21.94 -13.15
C GLU A 131 -5.65 -20.92 -13.93
N LEU A 132 -5.22 -20.55 -15.15
CA LEU A 132 -5.88 -19.52 -15.95
C LEU A 132 -7.33 -19.92 -16.30
N ARG A 133 -7.56 -21.20 -16.66
CA ARG A 133 -8.92 -21.69 -16.93
C ARG A 133 -9.79 -21.70 -15.67
N CYS A 134 -9.24 -22.07 -14.52
CA CYS A 134 -9.91 -22.00 -13.23
C CYS A 134 -10.35 -20.57 -12.91
N ARG A 135 -9.41 -19.63 -12.94
CA ARG A 135 -9.67 -18.22 -12.61
C ARG A 135 -10.63 -17.57 -13.60
N LEU A 136 -10.56 -17.92 -14.88
CA LEU A 136 -11.52 -17.43 -15.88
C LEU A 136 -12.93 -17.95 -15.61
N ALA A 137 -13.09 -19.24 -15.31
CA ALA A 137 -14.40 -19.81 -14.98
C ALA A 137 -14.99 -19.19 -13.72
N ASP A 138 -14.19 -19.02 -12.66
CA ASP A 138 -14.60 -18.34 -11.43
C ASP A 138 -15.02 -16.88 -11.70
N HIS A 139 -14.23 -16.15 -12.49
CA HIS A 139 -14.56 -14.77 -12.90
C HIS A 139 -15.88 -14.66 -13.70
N LEU A 140 -16.30 -15.73 -14.38
CA LEU A 140 -17.56 -15.80 -15.11
C LEU A 140 -18.72 -16.33 -14.26
N GLY A 141 -18.46 -16.79 -13.03
CA GLY A 141 -19.45 -17.41 -12.16
C GLY A 141 -19.80 -18.86 -12.52
N ASP A 142 -19.00 -19.52 -13.36
CA ASP A 142 -19.11 -20.96 -13.63
C ASP A 142 -18.31 -21.74 -12.58
N GLU A 143 -18.83 -21.77 -11.36
CA GLU A 143 -18.21 -22.47 -10.23
C GLU A 143 -17.95 -23.96 -10.51
N PRO A 144 -18.87 -24.74 -11.14
CA PRO A 144 -18.60 -26.13 -11.49
C PRO A 144 -17.37 -26.30 -12.38
N ALA A 145 -17.24 -25.47 -13.44
CA ALA A 145 -16.06 -25.51 -14.28
C ALA A 145 -14.80 -25.05 -13.52
N ALA A 146 -14.91 -23.99 -12.70
CA ALA A 146 -13.81 -23.48 -11.90
C ALA A 146 -13.25 -24.56 -10.95
N ARG A 147 -14.11 -25.24 -10.19
CA ARG A 147 -13.71 -26.35 -9.30
C ARG A 147 -13.08 -27.52 -10.05
N ALA A 148 -13.59 -27.85 -11.24
CA ALA A 148 -13.02 -28.90 -12.07
C ALA A 148 -11.60 -28.55 -12.56
N TRP A 149 -11.34 -27.29 -12.92
CA TRP A 149 -10.01 -26.81 -13.29
C TRP A 149 -9.10 -26.66 -12.06
N PHE A 150 -9.64 -26.24 -10.92
CA PHE A 150 -8.92 -26.16 -9.66
C PHE A 150 -8.34 -27.51 -9.23
N ALA A 151 -9.12 -28.59 -9.36
CA ALA A 151 -8.64 -29.94 -9.08
C ALA A 151 -7.46 -30.34 -9.99
N ARG A 152 -7.53 -29.99 -11.28
CA ARG A 152 -6.44 -30.21 -12.24
C ARG A 152 -5.21 -29.38 -11.90
N TRP A 153 -5.40 -28.12 -11.53
CA TRP A 153 -4.32 -27.23 -11.12
C TRP A 153 -3.60 -27.76 -9.88
N ARG A 154 -4.32 -28.17 -8.84
CA ARG A 154 -3.74 -28.77 -7.64
C ARG A 154 -2.94 -30.04 -7.94
N ALA A 155 -3.40 -30.86 -8.89
CA ALA A 155 -2.68 -32.06 -9.30
C ALA A 155 -1.42 -31.78 -10.13
N ALA A 156 -1.42 -30.70 -10.93
CA ALA A 156 -0.33 -30.34 -11.83
C ALA A 156 0.80 -29.55 -11.15
N GLY A 157 0.55 -28.92 -10.00
CA GLY A 157 1.53 -28.13 -9.26
C GLY A 157 1.65 -26.68 -9.75
N PRO A 158 2.64 -25.92 -9.25
CA PRO A 158 2.70 -24.47 -9.41
C PRO A 158 3.19 -23.96 -10.79
N GLY A 159 3.67 -24.85 -11.66
CA GLY A 159 4.27 -24.44 -12.95
C GLY A 159 5.51 -23.56 -12.75
N HIS A 160 5.62 -22.48 -13.54
CA HIS A 160 6.71 -21.51 -13.42
C HIS A 160 6.52 -20.48 -12.28
N ARG A 161 5.40 -20.50 -11.56
CA ARG A 161 5.13 -19.56 -10.46
C ARG A 161 5.74 -20.05 -9.13
N CYS A 162 5.93 -19.11 -8.21
CA CYS A 162 6.25 -19.42 -6.81
C CYS A 162 5.14 -20.27 -6.17
N ALA A 163 5.52 -21.38 -5.54
CA ALA A 163 4.59 -22.30 -4.88
C ALA A 163 3.78 -21.64 -3.75
N ALA A 164 4.41 -20.74 -2.96
CA ALA A 164 3.74 -20.03 -1.89
C ALA A 164 2.67 -19.05 -2.44
N CYS A 165 2.98 -18.31 -3.50
CA CYS A 165 1.99 -17.45 -4.17
C CYS A 165 0.86 -18.25 -4.83
N VAL A 166 1.15 -19.44 -5.37
CA VAL A 166 0.11 -20.35 -5.89
C VAL A 166 -0.82 -20.81 -4.78
N ALA A 167 -0.30 -21.16 -3.60
CA ALA A 167 -1.12 -21.55 -2.45
C ALA A 167 -2.06 -20.41 -2.01
N VAL A 168 -1.58 -19.15 -1.98
CA VAL A 168 -2.42 -17.97 -1.70
C VAL A 168 -3.57 -17.86 -2.69
N ARG A 169 -3.28 -17.92 -4.00
CA ARG A 169 -4.31 -17.85 -5.05
C ARG A 169 -5.33 -18.99 -4.98
N GLN A 170 -4.89 -20.18 -4.59
CA GLN A 170 -5.79 -21.31 -4.37
C GLN A 170 -6.70 -21.08 -3.16
N ALA A 171 -6.15 -20.56 -2.07
CA ALA A 171 -6.90 -20.26 -0.86
C ALA A 171 -7.89 -19.10 -1.04
N GLU A 172 -7.59 -18.11 -1.90
CA GLU A 172 -8.54 -17.05 -2.28
C GLU A 172 -9.80 -17.62 -2.96
N LEU A 173 -9.64 -18.59 -3.87
CA LEU A 173 -10.78 -19.28 -4.50
C LEU A 173 -11.59 -20.09 -3.48
N LEU A 174 -10.90 -20.87 -2.63
CA LEU A 174 -11.53 -21.63 -1.56
C LEU A 174 -12.33 -20.73 -0.61
N THR A 175 -11.76 -19.57 -0.27
CA THR A 175 -12.42 -18.52 0.50
C THR A 175 -13.65 -18.00 -0.26
N GLY A 176 -13.53 -17.68 -1.55
CA GLY A 176 -14.67 -17.27 -2.38
C GLY A 176 -15.83 -18.28 -2.39
N TRP A 177 -15.52 -19.58 -2.36
CA TRP A 177 -16.50 -20.67 -2.35
C TRP A 177 -16.97 -21.10 -0.95
N GLY A 178 -16.50 -20.43 0.11
CA GLY A 178 -16.88 -20.72 1.49
C GLY A 178 -16.18 -21.90 2.15
N GLU A 179 -15.12 -22.42 1.55
CA GLU A 179 -14.30 -23.54 2.05
C GLU A 179 -13.24 -23.03 3.05
N TRP A 180 -13.68 -22.32 4.10
CA TRP A 180 -12.80 -21.58 5.00
C TRP A 180 -11.74 -22.45 5.68
N ALA A 181 -12.13 -23.65 6.14
CA ALA A 181 -11.23 -24.57 6.83
C ALA A 181 -10.11 -25.08 5.91
N GLU A 182 -10.43 -25.33 4.64
CA GLU A 182 -9.45 -25.77 3.65
C GLU A 182 -8.51 -24.62 3.28
N ALA A 183 -9.01 -23.38 3.15
CA ALA A 183 -8.16 -22.20 2.93
C ALA A 183 -7.15 -22.02 4.07
N VAL A 184 -7.57 -22.16 5.32
CA VAL A 184 -6.68 -22.14 6.48
C VAL A 184 -5.63 -23.24 6.41
N ARG A 185 -6.06 -24.49 6.16
CA ARG A 185 -5.15 -25.64 6.07
C ARG A 185 -4.05 -25.45 5.01
N VAL A 186 -4.37 -24.78 3.90
CA VAL A 186 -3.43 -24.51 2.81
C VAL A 186 -2.41 -23.42 3.19
N LEU A 187 -2.82 -22.37 3.90
CA LEU A 187 -1.96 -21.20 4.14
C LEU A 187 -1.27 -21.15 5.50
N GLU A 188 -1.79 -21.84 6.51
CA GLU A 188 -1.21 -21.81 7.85
C GLU A 188 0.29 -22.18 7.89
N PRO A 189 0.78 -23.16 7.10
CA PRO A 189 2.23 -23.43 7.02
C PRO A 189 3.06 -22.21 6.59
N LEU A 190 2.56 -21.41 5.66
CA LEU A 190 3.25 -20.21 5.15
C LEU A 190 3.37 -19.11 6.19
N THR A 191 2.51 -19.09 7.21
CA THR A 191 2.55 -18.07 8.27
C THR A 191 3.77 -18.22 9.17
N THR A 192 4.32 -19.44 9.24
CA THR A 192 5.48 -19.81 10.06
C THR A 192 6.74 -19.91 9.21
N ASP A 193 6.65 -20.55 8.05
CA ASP A 193 7.74 -20.70 7.09
C ASP A 193 7.30 -20.26 5.69
N PRO A 194 7.43 -18.95 5.37
CA PRO A 194 7.06 -18.41 4.06
C PRO A 194 8.06 -18.79 2.94
N GLY A 195 9.20 -19.41 3.27
CA GLY A 195 10.34 -19.57 2.37
C GLY A 195 10.93 -18.24 1.91
N ASP A 196 11.58 -18.24 0.75
CA ASP A 196 12.28 -17.05 0.19
C ASP A 196 11.35 -16.09 -0.56
N CYS A 197 10.03 -16.31 -0.53
CA CYS A 197 9.10 -15.48 -1.27
C CYS A 197 8.91 -14.13 -0.58
N THR A 198 9.31 -13.06 -1.25
CA THR A 198 9.20 -11.71 -0.70
C THR A 198 7.78 -11.29 -0.40
N ASP A 199 6.75 -11.81 -1.07
CA ASP A 199 5.35 -11.43 -0.82
C ASP A 199 4.74 -12.14 0.40
N GLN A 200 5.44 -13.16 0.91
CA GLN A 200 4.97 -13.98 2.01
C GLN A 200 5.72 -13.63 3.30
N PRO A 201 5.04 -13.68 4.45
CA PRO A 201 3.69 -14.22 4.65
C PRO A 201 2.58 -13.18 4.58
N GLU A 202 2.85 -11.90 4.30
CA GLU A 202 1.84 -10.86 4.41
C GLU A 202 0.64 -11.08 3.48
N ALA A 203 0.85 -11.55 2.25
CA ALA A 203 -0.24 -11.93 1.35
C ALA A 203 -1.07 -13.11 1.88
N ALA A 204 -0.41 -14.17 2.38
CA ALA A 204 -1.10 -15.30 3.01
C ALA A 204 -1.91 -14.87 4.24
N LEU A 205 -1.36 -14.00 5.09
CA LEU A 205 -2.03 -13.48 6.27
C LEU A 205 -3.26 -12.64 5.90
N ALA A 206 -3.19 -11.82 4.84
CA ALA A 206 -4.36 -11.10 4.33
C ALA A 206 -5.45 -12.04 3.81
N ALA A 207 -5.09 -13.08 3.05
CA ALA A 207 -6.02 -14.09 2.56
C ALA A 207 -6.69 -14.90 3.69
N LEU A 208 -6.02 -15.03 4.84
CA LEU A 208 -6.53 -15.74 6.02
C LEU A 208 -7.49 -14.93 6.91
N LEU A 209 -7.59 -13.61 6.74
CA LEU A 209 -8.39 -12.74 7.60
C LEU A 209 -9.87 -13.18 7.67
N LEU A 210 -10.51 -13.31 6.51
CA LEU A 210 -11.92 -13.72 6.45
C LEU A 210 -12.12 -15.18 6.91
N PRO A 211 -11.32 -16.17 6.45
CA PRO A 211 -11.38 -17.53 6.98
C PRO A 211 -11.27 -17.61 8.51
N TYR A 212 -10.33 -16.90 9.12
CA TYR A 212 -10.18 -16.88 10.57
C TYR A 212 -11.42 -16.31 11.27
N LEU A 213 -11.97 -15.19 10.79
CA LEU A 213 -13.24 -14.67 11.31
C LEU A 213 -14.39 -15.67 11.18
N ARG A 214 -14.50 -16.35 10.04
CA ARG A 214 -15.55 -17.34 9.75
C ARG A 214 -15.42 -18.62 10.57
N LEU A 215 -14.23 -18.94 11.06
CA LEU A 215 -13.97 -20.07 11.94
C LEU A 215 -13.93 -19.69 13.43
N GLY A 216 -14.11 -18.41 13.77
CA GLY A 216 -14.06 -17.93 15.16
C GLY A 216 -12.64 -17.83 15.74
N ARG A 217 -11.62 -17.89 14.88
CA ARG A 217 -10.20 -17.72 15.24
C ARG A 217 -9.83 -16.24 15.33
N TYR A 218 -10.51 -15.51 16.20
CA TYR A 218 -10.45 -14.05 16.23
C TYR A 218 -9.07 -13.49 16.56
N ASP A 219 -8.35 -14.12 17.50
CA ASP A 219 -6.98 -13.72 17.87
C ASP A 219 -5.99 -13.87 16.70
N ASP A 220 -6.14 -14.95 15.92
CA ASP A 220 -5.33 -15.17 14.73
C ASP A 220 -5.62 -14.12 13.65
N ALA A 221 -6.91 -13.78 13.47
CA ALA A 221 -7.32 -12.72 12.54
C ALA A 221 -6.74 -11.36 12.95
N GLY A 222 -6.78 -11.01 14.23
CA GLY A 222 -6.20 -9.76 14.75
C GLY A 222 -4.69 -9.68 14.55
N ARG A 223 -3.94 -10.76 14.87
CA ARG A 223 -2.49 -10.82 14.64
C ARG A 223 -2.14 -10.74 13.15
N ALA A 224 -2.87 -11.48 12.31
CA ALA A 224 -2.68 -11.47 10.87
C ALA A 224 -2.93 -10.07 10.28
N HIS A 225 -3.98 -9.37 10.75
CA HIS A 225 -4.30 -8.01 10.32
C HIS A 225 -3.17 -7.05 10.64
N MET A 226 -2.70 -7.04 11.90
CA MET A 226 -1.66 -6.12 12.36
C MET A 226 -0.35 -6.32 11.59
N ARG A 227 0.08 -7.58 11.40
CA ARG A 227 1.31 -7.91 10.67
C ARG A 227 1.21 -7.55 9.19
N ALA A 228 0.17 -8.02 8.50
CA ALA A 228 0.04 -7.81 7.06
C ALA A 228 -0.23 -6.35 6.70
N TYR A 229 -1.07 -5.64 7.48
CA TYR A 229 -1.41 -4.24 7.17
C TYR A 229 -0.18 -3.31 7.27
N GLY A 230 0.74 -3.59 8.19
CA GLY A 230 1.97 -2.80 8.37
C GLY A 230 2.76 -2.65 7.07
N ARG A 231 2.82 -3.71 6.26
CA ARG A 231 3.42 -3.70 4.92
C ARG A 231 2.47 -3.15 3.86
N HIS A 232 1.25 -3.69 3.79
CA HIS A 232 0.30 -3.37 2.72
C HIS A 232 -0.10 -1.89 2.65
N ARG A 233 -0.06 -1.18 3.79
CA ARG A 233 -0.35 0.25 3.84
C ARG A 233 0.65 1.13 3.07
N ARG A 234 1.90 0.66 2.89
CA ARG A 234 2.98 1.41 2.21
C ARG A 234 3.24 0.89 0.80
N GLU A 235 3.06 -0.41 0.59
CA GLU A 235 3.40 -1.06 -0.66
C GLU A 235 2.37 -0.76 -1.76
N TRP A 236 2.84 -0.19 -2.88
CA TRP A 236 1.98 0.17 -4.01
C TRP A 236 1.23 -1.02 -4.60
N THR A 237 1.93 -2.13 -4.78
CA THR A 237 1.45 -3.40 -5.34
C THR A 237 0.45 -4.11 -4.42
N ALA A 238 0.43 -3.78 -3.13
CA ALA A 238 -0.45 -4.41 -2.15
C ALA A 238 -1.88 -3.84 -2.11
N PHE A 239 -2.26 -2.95 -3.04
CA PHE A 239 -3.60 -2.34 -3.05
C PHE A 239 -4.71 -3.40 -3.09
N GLY A 240 -4.51 -4.50 -3.83
CA GLY A 240 -5.44 -5.63 -3.90
C GLY A 240 -5.66 -6.39 -2.58
N HIS A 241 -4.80 -6.22 -1.57
CA HIS A 241 -4.96 -6.84 -0.25
C HIS A 241 -5.75 -5.98 0.74
N LEU A 242 -5.87 -4.67 0.48
CA LEU A 242 -6.60 -3.73 1.35
C LEU A 242 -8.08 -4.07 1.56
N PRO A 243 -8.84 -4.59 0.58
CA PRO A 243 -10.23 -5.00 0.79
C PRO A 243 -10.37 -6.02 1.93
N ALA A 244 -9.44 -6.96 2.08
CA ALA A 244 -9.47 -7.96 3.15
C ALA A 244 -9.33 -7.31 4.55
N HIS A 245 -8.49 -6.28 4.68
CA HIS A 245 -8.35 -5.53 5.92
C HIS A 245 -9.62 -4.73 6.26
N LEU A 246 -10.26 -4.09 5.27
CA LEU A 246 -11.52 -3.38 5.46
C LEU A 246 -12.65 -4.34 5.88
N LEU A 247 -12.75 -5.50 5.22
CA LEU A 247 -13.71 -6.54 5.58
C LEU A 247 -13.46 -7.08 6.98
N PHE A 248 -12.21 -7.32 7.36
CA PHE A 248 -11.87 -7.73 8.71
C PHE A 248 -12.33 -6.69 9.74
N CYS A 249 -12.06 -5.41 9.52
CA CYS A 249 -12.50 -4.35 10.43
C CYS A 249 -14.02 -4.24 10.48
N ALA A 250 -14.69 -4.32 9.33
CA ALA A 250 -16.14 -4.23 9.25
C ALA A 250 -16.85 -5.39 9.96
N LEU A 251 -16.40 -6.62 9.71
CA LEU A 251 -17.05 -7.85 10.20
C LEU A 251 -16.57 -8.29 11.58
N GLY A 252 -15.34 -7.92 11.96
CA GLY A 252 -14.74 -8.18 13.27
C GLY A 252 -15.16 -7.19 14.36
N GLY A 253 -15.93 -6.14 14.01
CA GLY A 253 -16.42 -5.16 14.99
C GLY A 253 -15.45 -4.01 15.28
N HIS A 254 -14.63 -3.61 14.30
CA HIS A 254 -13.68 -2.49 14.39
C HIS A 254 -13.97 -1.39 13.36
N PRO A 255 -15.18 -0.81 13.31
CA PRO A 255 -15.55 0.18 12.30
C PRO A 255 -14.65 1.43 12.33
N ALA A 256 -14.26 1.92 13.51
CA ALA A 256 -13.37 3.07 13.64
C ALA A 256 -11.99 2.83 12.97
N ARG A 257 -11.36 1.69 13.28
CA ARG A 257 -10.09 1.29 12.66
C ARG A 257 -10.22 1.10 11.16
N GLY A 258 -11.33 0.51 10.71
CA GLY A 258 -11.60 0.38 9.29
C GLY A 258 -11.68 1.74 8.59
N LEU A 259 -12.34 2.73 9.22
CA LEU A 259 -12.48 4.07 8.64
C LEU A 259 -11.14 4.81 8.56
N GLU A 260 -10.25 4.61 9.53
CA GLU A 260 -8.86 5.12 9.45
C GLU A 260 -8.14 4.55 8.22
N ILE A 261 -8.19 3.22 8.04
CA ILE A 261 -7.57 2.54 6.89
C ILE A 261 -8.19 3.04 5.58
N LEU A 262 -9.52 3.15 5.53
CA LEU A 262 -10.22 3.63 4.35
C LEU A 262 -9.72 5.03 3.98
N VAL A 263 -9.76 5.99 4.91
CA VAL A 263 -9.33 7.38 4.68
C VAL A 263 -7.85 7.45 4.31
N GLU A 264 -6.98 6.68 4.97
CA GLU A 264 -5.54 6.60 4.67
C GLU A 264 -5.30 6.18 3.21
N GLN A 265 -6.10 5.24 2.69
CA GLN A 265 -5.88 4.61 1.40
C GLN A 265 -6.71 5.23 0.25
N LEU A 266 -7.71 6.06 0.54
CA LEU A 266 -8.54 6.75 -0.47
C LEU A 266 -7.73 7.45 -1.58
N PRO A 267 -6.62 8.18 -1.30
CA PRO A 267 -5.85 8.85 -2.35
C PRO A 267 -5.31 7.90 -3.43
N ARG A 268 -5.15 6.61 -3.12
CA ARG A 268 -4.65 5.60 -4.07
C ARG A 268 -5.67 5.23 -5.14
N LEU A 269 -6.95 5.56 -4.96
CA LEU A 269 -7.99 5.39 -5.97
C LEU A 269 -7.78 6.25 -7.21
N ALA A 270 -6.98 7.33 -7.12
CA ALA A 270 -6.65 8.16 -8.27
C ALA A 270 -5.71 7.48 -9.27
N ARG A 271 -4.97 6.45 -8.83
CA ARG A 271 -4.00 5.70 -9.65
C ARG A 271 -4.05 4.23 -9.25
N PRO A 272 -5.15 3.49 -9.46
CA PRO A 272 -5.24 2.12 -8.98
C PRO A 272 -4.34 1.16 -9.77
N THR A 273 -3.98 0.03 -9.17
CA THR A 273 -3.24 -1.05 -9.84
C THR A 273 -4.06 -1.71 -10.95
N ASP A 274 -5.37 -1.87 -10.73
CA ASP A 274 -6.35 -2.38 -11.68
C ASP A 274 -7.79 -2.06 -11.20
N GLU A 275 -8.77 -2.17 -12.11
CA GLU A 275 -10.17 -1.82 -11.83
C GLU A 275 -10.87 -2.82 -10.91
N ARG A 276 -10.45 -4.09 -10.92
CA ARG A 276 -10.97 -5.13 -10.02
C ARG A 276 -10.68 -4.80 -8.56
N SER A 277 -9.43 -4.44 -8.27
CA SER A 277 -8.99 -4.09 -6.92
C SER A 277 -9.72 -2.84 -6.41
N VAL A 278 -10.01 -1.86 -7.29
CA VAL A 278 -10.86 -0.71 -6.94
C VAL A 278 -12.27 -1.13 -6.60
N MET A 279 -12.88 -1.98 -7.42
CA MET A 279 -14.23 -2.48 -7.19
C MET A 279 -14.34 -3.18 -5.83
N GLU A 280 -13.38 -4.05 -5.50
CA GLU A 280 -13.36 -4.77 -4.23
C GLU A 280 -13.11 -3.85 -3.03
N PHE A 281 -12.17 -2.91 -3.16
CA PHE A 281 -11.89 -1.91 -2.12
C PHE A 281 -13.12 -1.03 -1.87
N ALA A 282 -13.78 -0.57 -2.92
CA ALA A 282 -14.96 0.26 -2.83
C ALA A 282 -16.15 -0.50 -2.25
N ALA A 283 -16.35 -1.78 -2.61
CA ALA A 283 -17.39 -2.62 -2.02
C ALA A 283 -17.15 -2.85 -0.51
N ALA A 284 -15.92 -3.16 -0.12
CA ALA A 284 -15.55 -3.35 1.30
C ALA A 284 -15.67 -2.03 2.10
N GLY A 285 -15.27 -0.90 1.51
CA GLY A 285 -15.41 0.42 2.11
C GLY A 285 -16.88 0.84 2.27
N ALA A 286 -17.73 0.59 1.28
CA ALA A 286 -19.17 0.85 1.36
C ALA A 286 -19.84 0.03 2.47
N LEU A 287 -19.50 -1.27 2.59
CA LEU A 287 -19.94 -2.12 3.69
C LEU A 287 -19.53 -1.54 5.05
N LEU A 288 -18.25 -1.17 5.18
CA LEU A 288 -17.70 -0.58 6.38
C LEU A 288 -18.42 0.71 6.78
N CYS A 289 -18.62 1.65 5.84
CA CYS A 289 -19.34 2.90 6.07
C CYS A 289 -20.78 2.64 6.55
N ARG A 290 -21.49 1.70 5.91
CA ARG A 290 -22.85 1.32 6.32
C ARG A 290 -22.87 0.80 7.76
N LEU A 291 -21.99 -0.13 8.09
CA LEU A 291 -21.93 -0.72 9.44
C LEU A 291 -21.48 0.30 10.50
N ALA A 292 -20.57 1.22 10.16
CA ALA A 292 -20.17 2.31 11.04
C ALA A 292 -21.33 3.26 11.35
N GLY A 293 -22.15 3.59 10.35
CA GLY A 293 -23.38 4.38 10.52
C GLY A 293 -24.43 3.67 11.41
N GLU A 294 -24.66 2.38 11.20
CA GLU A 294 -25.57 1.57 12.03
C GLU A 294 -25.10 1.49 13.51
N SER A 295 -23.79 1.58 13.76
CA SER A 295 -23.18 1.50 15.10
C SER A 295 -23.28 2.80 15.91
N GLY A 296 -23.84 3.89 15.35
CA GLY A 296 -23.97 5.17 16.04
C GLY A 296 -22.66 5.94 16.25
N LEU A 297 -21.58 5.55 15.55
CA LEU A 297 -20.31 6.31 15.51
C LEU A 297 -20.42 7.60 14.67
N VAL A 298 -21.63 7.91 14.18
CA VAL A 298 -22.01 9.16 13.54
C VAL A 298 -23.33 9.62 14.15
N ARG A 299 -23.32 10.74 14.87
CA ARG A 299 -24.57 11.45 15.24
C ARG A 299 -24.97 12.31 14.05
N THR A 300 -26.12 12.01 13.43
CA THR A 300 -26.82 12.95 12.55
C THR A 300 -27.28 14.16 13.37
N PRO A 301 -27.07 15.41 12.93
CA PRO A 301 -27.75 16.55 13.54
C PRO A 301 -29.25 16.42 13.30
N ASP A 302 -30.04 16.55 14.37
CA ASP A 302 -31.49 16.69 14.28
C ASP A 302 -31.83 17.89 13.37
N PRO A 303 -32.68 17.73 12.32
CA PRO A 303 -33.06 18.84 11.45
C PRO A 303 -33.93 19.90 12.15
N THR A 304 -34.40 19.65 13.37
CA THR A 304 -35.27 20.55 14.12
C THR A 304 -34.56 21.11 15.35
N GLY A 305 -33.66 22.05 15.11
CA GLY A 305 -33.05 22.84 16.17
C GLY A 305 -34.11 23.68 16.91
N GLN A 306 -34.51 23.23 18.10
CA GLN A 306 -35.04 24.11 19.13
C GLN A 306 -34.03 24.15 20.29
N PRO A 307 -33.54 25.34 20.68
CA PRO A 307 -32.72 25.48 21.87
C PRO A 307 -33.58 25.27 23.12
N ASP A 308 -33.15 24.37 23.99
CA ASP A 308 -33.77 24.13 25.29
C ASP A 308 -33.43 25.31 26.21
N GLU A 309 -34.38 26.25 26.35
CA GLU A 309 -34.38 27.26 27.39
C GLU A 309 -34.98 26.67 28.66
N THR A 310 -34.19 26.58 29.74
CA THR A 310 -34.72 26.64 31.11
C THR A 310 -33.65 27.14 32.08
N GLU A 311 -33.64 28.45 32.31
CA GLU A 311 -33.23 29.02 33.61
C GLU A 311 -34.36 28.85 34.64
N PRO A 312 -34.02 28.88 35.93
CA PRO A 312 -34.84 29.64 36.86
C PRO A 312 -34.00 30.64 37.66
N ASP A 313 -34.53 31.87 37.73
CA ASP A 313 -34.02 32.99 38.52
C ASP A 313 -34.59 32.98 39.96
N ALA A 314 -33.78 33.51 40.89
CA ALA A 314 -34.11 34.49 41.92
C ALA A 314 -33.68 34.19 43.38
N ALA A 315 -32.90 35.16 43.89
CA ALA A 315 -32.88 35.75 45.24
C ALA A 315 -31.82 35.33 46.30
N GLU A 316 -30.92 36.30 46.53
CA GLU A 316 -29.90 36.57 47.59
C GLU A 316 -30.34 36.47 49.08
N PRO A 317 -29.51 36.84 50.11
CA PRO A 317 -28.06 36.71 50.36
C PRO A 317 -27.75 36.20 51.81
N HIS A 318 -26.48 35.92 52.18
CA HIS A 318 -25.85 36.33 53.47
C HIS A 318 -24.41 35.77 53.70
N ARG A 319 -23.70 36.44 54.61
CA ARG A 319 -22.24 36.48 54.86
C ARG A 319 -21.67 35.34 55.74
N SER A 320 -20.35 35.15 55.61
CA SER A 320 -19.31 35.12 56.69
C SER A 320 -18.47 33.84 56.87
N THR A 321 -17.14 34.05 56.79
CA THR A 321 -16.02 33.48 57.61
C THR A 321 -15.73 31.96 57.64
N GLY A 322 -14.47 31.59 57.38
CA GLY A 322 -13.90 30.22 57.42
C GLY A 322 -13.72 29.63 58.84
N PRO A 323 -12.81 28.64 59.12
CA PRO A 323 -11.73 28.06 58.29
C PRO A 323 -11.57 26.50 58.35
N ALA A 324 -10.63 25.99 57.53
CA ALA A 324 -9.76 24.80 57.62
C ALA A 324 -10.18 23.48 58.35
N GLY A 325 -10.03 22.34 57.64
CA GLY A 325 -9.78 21.02 58.25
C GLY A 325 -10.23 19.80 57.41
N GLN A 326 -9.29 19.16 56.70
CA GLN A 326 -9.38 17.79 56.13
C GLN A 326 -9.52 16.69 57.22
N PRO A 327 -9.80 15.38 56.96
CA PRO A 327 -9.68 14.60 55.71
C PRO A 327 -10.87 13.64 55.36
N GLY A 328 -10.77 12.93 54.22
CA GLY A 328 -11.80 12.06 53.58
C GLY A 328 -12.16 10.74 54.33
N PRO A 329 -12.84 9.74 53.69
CA PRO A 329 -12.78 9.37 52.27
C PRO A 329 -14.14 9.29 51.53
N ALA A 330 -14.07 9.44 50.21
CA ALA A 330 -15.19 9.36 49.28
C ALA A 330 -15.64 7.91 49.02
N ARG A 331 -16.97 7.72 48.95
CA ARG A 331 -17.60 6.55 48.30
C ARG A 331 -18.44 7.01 47.11
N ARG A 332 -17.90 6.70 45.93
CA ARG A 332 -18.54 6.18 44.70
C ARG A 332 -19.93 6.75 44.35
N GLY A 333 -19.92 7.74 43.47
CA GLY A 333 -20.97 7.99 42.48
C GLY A 333 -20.39 7.72 41.08
N HIS A 334 -21.23 7.18 40.20
CA HIS A 334 -20.93 6.87 38.80
C HIS A 334 -20.30 8.04 38.04
N GLU A 335 -19.15 7.82 37.40
CA GLU A 335 -18.62 8.71 36.37
C GLU A 335 -18.52 7.96 35.04
N SER A 336 -19.09 8.59 34.03
CA SER A 336 -19.07 8.19 32.63
C SER A 336 -17.64 8.07 32.11
N TRP A 337 -17.42 7.05 31.29
CA TRP A 337 -16.17 6.91 30.54
C TRP A 337 -15.98 8.10 29.57
N PRO A 338 -14.89 8.87 29.66
CA PRO A 338 -14.59 9.90 28.67
C PRO A 338 -14.09 9.27 27.37
N VAL A 339 -14.47 9.88 26.26
CA VAL A 339 -14.27 9.42 24.87
C VAL A 339 -12.80 9.56 24.38
N ASP A 340 -11.85 9.79 25.29
CA ASP A 340 -10.45 10.10 24.95
C ASP A 340 -9.49 8.91 25.03
N ALA A 341 -9.98 7.69 25.26
CA ALA A 341 -9.13 6.51 25.51
C ALA A 341 -8.70 5.71 24.25
N LEU A 342 -8.89 6.20 23.03
CA LEU A 342 -8.57 5.45 21.79
C LEU A 342 -7.70 6.18 20.76
N GLY A 343 -7.06 7.31 21.11
CA GLY A 343 -5.99 7.87 20.26
C GLY A 343 -6.42 8.31 18.85
N LEU A 344 -7.68 8.71 18.66
CA LEU A 344 -8.24 9.16 17.37
C LEU A 344 -7.80 10.57 16.92
N GLY A 345 -6.80 11.17 17.55
CA GLY A 345 -6.38 12.56 17.30
C GLY A 345 -5.53 12.79 16.04
N HIS A 346 -5.12 11.75 15.33
CA HIS A 346 -4.22 11.85 14.17
C HIS A 346 -4.94 11.79 12.81
N ALA A 347 -6.03 11.01 12.73
CA ALA A 347 -6.84 10.86 11.50
C ALA A 347 -7.57 12.17 11.14
N THR A 348 -8.09 12.89 12.14
CA THR A 348 -8.76 14.18 11.95
C THR A 348 -7.79 15.27 11.47
N ARG A 349 -6.53 15.26 11.98
CA ARG A 349 -5.49 16.20 11.56
C ARG A 349 -4.95 15.94 10.16
N LEU A 350 -4.86 14.69 9.71
CA LEU A 350 -4.46 14.37 8.34
C LEU A 350 -5.54 14.77 7.31
N ALA A 351 -6.82 14.64 7.65
CA ALA A 351 -7.92 15.09 6.79
C ALA A 351 -7.96 16.64 6.64
N GLU A 352 -7.56 17.37 7.67
CA GLU A 352 -7.43 18.84 7.67
C GLU A 352 -6.19 19.33 6.89
N VAL A 353 -5.05 18.65 7.01
CA VAL A 353 -3.76 19.07 6.40
C VAL A 353 -3.73 18.92 4.87
N PHE A 354 -4.54 18.03 4.28
CA PHE A 354 -4.58 17.80 2.83
C PHE A 354 -5.74 18.50 2.09
N GLY A 355 -6.53 19.34 2.77
CA GLY A 355 -7.59 20.13 2.11
C GLY A 355 -8.74 19.31 1.50
N LEU A 356 -8.95 18.08 2.00
CA LEU A 356 -10.08 17.23 1.63
C LEU A 356 -11.38 17.62 2.37
N ILE A 357 -11.28 18.55 3.32
CA ILE A 357 -12.38 19.26 3.99
C ILE A 357 -12.05 20.76 3.96
N ARG A 358 -12.98 21.60 3.49
CA ARG A 358 -12.92 23.06 3.69
C ARG A 358 -13.74 23.41 4.92
N SER A 359 -13.10 23.90 5.98
CA SER A 359 -13.77 24.62 7.05
C SER A 359 -13.98 26.07 6.63
N THR A 360 -15.16 26.37 6.10
CA THR A 360 -15.77 27.69 6.25
C THR A 360 -17.16 27.48 6.84
N GLY A 361 -17.45 28.21 7.93
CA GLY A 361 -18.66 28.17 8.74
C GLY A 361 -19.90 27.46 8.19
N SER A 362 -20.48 26.61 9.03
CA SER A 362 -21.77 25.92 8.90
C SER A 362 -21.92 24.94 7.71
N ALA A 363 -22.09 23.66 8.07
CA ALA A 363 -22.49 22.51 7.24
C ALA A 363 -21.54 22.05 6.11
N GLY A 364 -20.95 20.85 6.26
CA GLY A 364 -20.41 20.09 5.11
C GLY A 364 -19.13 19.27 5.30
N GLY A 365 -18.91 18.59 6.43
CA GLY A 365 -18.02 17.42 6.42
C GLY A 365 -18.70 16.30 5.62
N ARG A 366 -17.98 15.56 4.76
CA ARG A 366 -18.61 14.40 4.11
C ARG A 366 -19.03 13.41 5.18
N ASP A 367 -20.33 13.23 5.30
CA ASP A 367 -20.93 12.19 6.11
C ASP A 367 -20.37 10.82 5.70
N VAL A 368 -20.07 9.95 6.67
CA VAL A 368 -19.66 8.56 6.42
C VAL A 368 -20.70 7.85 5.53
N ALA A 369 -21.98 8.21 5.66
CA ALA A 369 -23.03 7.73 4.77
C ALA A 369 -22.83 8.20 3.32
N ALA A 370 -22.43 9.45 3.10
CA ALA A 370 -22.16 10.00 1.75
C ALA A 370 -20.93 9.33 1.12
N LEU A 371 -19.83 9.15 1.88
CA LEU A 371 -18.66 8.40 1.41
C LEU A 371 -19.04 6.96 1.05
N GLY A 372 -19.84 6.30 1.90
CA GLY A 372 -20.36 4.95 1.64
C GLY A 372 -21.17 4.87 0.34
N ALA A 373 -22.00 5.88 0.06
CA ALA A 373 -22.78 5.95 -1.17
C ALA A 373 -21.90 6.14 -2.43
N GLU A 374 -20.87 6.99 -2.36
CA GLU A 374 -19.90 7.17 -3.47
C GLU A 374 -19.13 5.88 -3.77
N LEU A 375 -18.65 5.19 -2.73
CA LEU A 375 -17.95 3.92 -2.86
C LEU A 375 -18.87 2.82 -3.41
N LEU A 376 -20.12 2.77 -2.96
CA LEU A 376 -21.13 1.86 -3.50
C LEU A 376 -21.37 2.10 -5.00
N ALA A 377 -21.55 3.36 -5.40
CA ALA A 377 -21.75 3.73 -6.80
C ALA A 377 -20.54 3.32 -7.66
N THR A 378 -19.32 3.54 -7.15
CA THR A 378 -18.08 3.13 -7.82
C THR A 378 -18.00 1.61 -7.99
N ALA A 379 -18.28 0.85 -6.93
CA ALA A 379 -18.27 -0.61 -6.98
C ALA A 379 -19.33 -1.16 -7.95
N ALA A 380 -20.54 -0.60 -7.93
CA ALA A 380 -21.64 -1.02 -8.80
C ALA A 380 -21.37 -0.69 -10.29
N ASP A 381 -20.84 0.48 -10.60
CA ASP A 381 -20.45 0.85 -11.97
C ASP A 381 -19.36 -0.10 -12.52
N LEU A 382 -18.30 -0.35 -11.74
CA LEU A 382 -17.24 -1.26 -12.15
C LEU A 382 -17.75 -2.70 -12.33
N ALA A 383 -18.54 -3.21 -11.39
CA ALA A 383 -19.17 -4.52 -11.50
C ALA A 383 -20.03 -4.63 -12.76
N GLY A 384 -20.84 -3.61 -13.04
CA GLY A 384 -21.67 -3.52 -14.25
C GLY A 384 -20.84 -3.55 -15.53
N ARG A 385 -19.67 -2.91 -15.58
CA ARG A 385 -18.75 -2.98 -16.73
C ARG A 385 -18.17 -4.38 -16.94
N PHE A 386 -17.78 -5.05 -15.85
CA PHE A 386 -17.32 -6.44 -15.94
C PHE A 386 -18.43 -7.36 -16.44
N ASP A 387 -19.62 -7.22 -15.88
CA ASP A 387 -20.80 -8.01 -16.23
C ASP A 387 -21.23 -7.78 -17.68
N ALA A 388 -21.25 -6.53 -18.15
CA ALA A 388 -21.50 -6.19 -19.56
C ALA A 388 -20.45 -6.82 -20.50
N ARG A 389 -19.17 -6.80 -20.12
CA ARG A 389 -18.09 -7.46 -20.88
C ARG A 389 -18.23 -8.99 -20.87
N ASN A 390 -18.72 -9.56 -19.78
CA ASN A 390 -18.83 -11.00 -19.58
C ASN A 390 -20.11 -11.61 -20.16
N GLY A 391 -21.18 -10.83 -20.28
CA GLY A 391 -22.53 -11.33 -20.54
C GLY A 391 -23.12 -12.08 -19.34
N THR A 392 -22.71 -11.76 -18.11
CA THR A 392 -23.14 -12.41 -16.85
C THR A 392 -23.58 -11.36 -15.84
N GLY A 393 -24.29 -11.73 -14.77
CA GLY A 393 -24.54 -10.86 -13.60
C GLY A 393 -23.67 -11.20 -12.38
N HIS A 394 -22.59 -11.96 -12.58
CA HIS A 394 -21.83 -12.58 -11.50
C HIS A 394 -21.11 -11.54 -10.64
N GLN A 395 -20.53 -10.50 -11.24
CA GLN A 395 -19.74 -9.51 -10.49
C GLN A 395 -20.62 -8.60 -9.65
N SER A 396 -21.75 -8.17 -10.19
CA SER A 396 -22.77 -7.46 -9.43
C SER A 396 -23.31 -8.32 -8.29
N GLY A 397 -23.51 -9.63 -8.53
CA GLY A 397 -23.90 -10.59 -7.50
C GLY A 397 -22.87 -10.71 -6.37
N GLN A 398 -21.58 -10.78 -6.69
CA GLN A 398 -20.49 -10.82 -5.70
C GLN A 398 -20.41 -9.53 -4.87
N VAL A 399 -20.55 -8.36 -5.49
CA VAL A 399 -20.62 -7.07 -4.78
C VAL A 399 -21.85 -7.02 -3.87
N ALA A 400 -23.01 -7.44 -4.35
CA ALA A 400 -24.23 -7.49 -3.55
C ALA A 400 -24.11 -8.45 -2.35
N ALA A 401 -23.54 -9.63 -2.56
CA ALA A 401 -23.29 -10.61 -1.50
C ALA A 401 -22.37 -10.04 -0.42
N ARG A 402 -21.32 -9.32 -0.80
CA ARG A 402 -20.42 -8.62 0.12
C ARG A 402 -21.14 -7.56 0.94
N LEU A 403 -21.94 -6.73 0.29
CA LEU A 403 -22.69 -5.66 0.96
C LEU A 403 -23.75 -6.20 1.92
N ALA A 404 -24.26 -7.41 1.68
CA ALA A 404 -25.20 -8.10 2.55
C ALA A 404 -24.54 -8.74 3.79
N GLU A 405 -23.20 -8.79 3.86
CA GLU A 405 -22.50 -9.35 5.02
C GLU A 405 -22.83 -8.57 6.30
N ARG A 406 -22.89 -9.30 7.40
CA ARG A 406 -23.16 -8.79 8.75
C ARG A 406 -22.05 -9.23 9.70
N PRO A 407 -21.66 -8.39 10.68
CA PRO A 407 -20.84 -8.83 11.79
C PRO A 407 -21.48 -10.04 12.48
N ARG A 408 -20.66 -10.98 12.92
CA ARG A 408 -21.19 -12.08 13.75
C ARG A 408 -21.52 -11.53 15.13
N ALA A 409 -22.64 -11.98 15.70
CA ALA A 409 -23.02 -11.61 17.06
C ALA A 409 -22.05 -12.24 18.08
N GLY A 410 -21.49 -11.44 18.98
CA GLY A 410 -20.50 -11.86 19.96
C GLY A 410 -19.19 -11.08 19.84
N VAL A 411 -18.53 -10.88 20.98
CA VAL A 411 -17.30 -10.12 21.27
C VAL A 411 -16.46 -9.70 20.05
N PRO A 412 -16.10 -8.40 19.90
CA PRO A 412 -15.20 -7.93 18.84
C PRO A 412 -13.94 -8.79 18.77
N ALA A 413 -13.44 -9.04 17.55
CA ALA A 413 -12.20 -9.79 17.41
C ALA A 413 -11.10 -9.07 18.21
N PRO A 414 -10.29 -9.74 19.04
CA PRO A 414 -9.26 -9.04 19.76
C PRO A 414 -8.26 -8.44 18.77
N LEU A 415 -8.22 -7.11 18.68
CA LEU A 415 -7.04 -6.45 18.17
C LEU A 415 -5.99 -6.57 19.28
N PRO A 416 -4.81 -7.15 19.02
CA PRO A 416 -3.70 -7.01 19.93
C PRO A 416 -3.59 -5.52 20.27
N ALA A 417 -3.57 -5.18 21.56
CA ALA A 417 -3.30 -3.80 21.95
C ALA A 417 -2.03 -3.39 21.21
N GLY A 418 -2.10 -2.31 20.42
CA GLY A 418 -0.87 -1.63 20.03
C GLY A 418 -0.07 -1.40 21.31
N PRO A 419 1.27 -1.55 21.28
CA PRO A 419 2.06 -1.43 22.50
C PRO A 419 1.66 -0.15 23.23
N ALA A 420 1.14 -0.31 24.45
CA ALA A 420 0.72 0.82 25.27
C ALA A 420 1.96 1.70 25.55
N PRO A 421 1.81 3.02 25.63
CA PRO A 421 2.87 3.87 26.14
C PRO A 421 3.01 3.62 27.65
N ASP A 422 4.24 3.26 28.02
CA ASP A 422 4.86 3.26 29.36
C ASP A 422 4.46 2.15 30.37
N ASP A 423 5.45 1.34 30.79
CA ASP A 423 6.12 1.59 32.07
C ASP A 423 7.49 0.90 32.15
N ALA A 424 8.45 1.61 32.74
CA ALA A 424 9.81 1.16 32.95
C ALA A 424 9.86 0.02 33.96
N GLY A 425 10.16 -1.19 33.50
CA GLY A 425 10.47 -2.36 34.33
C GLY A 425 11.88 -2.86 34.02
N ALA A 426 12.81 -2.63 34.94
CA ALA A 426 14.22 -2.89 34.80
C ALA A 426 14.62 -4.38 34.64
N GLY A 427 15.55 -4.63 33.71
CA GLY A 427 16.63 -5.62 33.79
C GLY A 427 16.57 -6.83 32.82
N PRO A 428 17.72 -7.41 32.40
CA PRO A 428 19.08 -7.19 32.90
C PRO A 428 20.08 -6.64 31.86
N ASP A 429 21.04 -5.89 32.42
CA ASP A 429 22.42 -5.64 32.00
C ASP A 429 22.76 -5.27 30.55
N ASP A 430 23.38 -4.08 30.48
CA ASP A 430 24.53 -3.76 29.64
C ASP A 430 25.53 -4.93 29.60
N ALA A 431 25.29 -5.90 28.73
CA ALA A 431 26.35 -6.77 28.26
C ALA A 431 27.08 -6.01 27.13
N GLU A 432 28.31 -5.58 27.40
CA GLU A 432 29.26 -5.26 26.34
C GLU A 432 29.20 -6.35 25.26
N PRO A 433 29.02 -6.00 23.98
CA PRO A 433 29.03 -7.01 22.94
C PRO A 433 30.44 -7.60 22.85
N ASP A 434 30.50 -8.92 22.99
CA ASP A 434 31.68 -9.75 22.71
C ASP A 434 32.22 -9.45 21.30
N GLY A 435 33.33 -8.72 21.25
CA GLY A 435 34.23 -8.60 20.10
C GLY A 435 33.67 -7.90 18.85
N PRO A 436 34.53 -7.30 17.99
CA PRO A 436 34.09 -6.76 16.73
C PRO A 436 33.72 -7.94 15.81
N GLY A 437 32.42 -8.18 15.62
CA GLY A 437 31.92 -8.94 14.48
C GLY A 437 32.55 -8.41 13.18
N SER A 438 32.69 -9.29 12.19
CA SER A 438 33.37 -8.92 10.94
C SER A 438 32.71 -7.66 10.31
N PRO A 439 33.45 -6.74 9.68
CA PRO A 439 32.92 -5.45 9.18
C PRO A 439 31.70 -5.54 8.23
N GLY A 440 31.44 -6.72 7.68
CA GLY A 440 30.32 -7.01 6.80
C GLY A 440 29.14 -7.76 7.44
N GLU A 441 29.19 -8.06 8.75
CA GLU A 441 28.11 -8.78 9.42
C GLU A 441 26.98 -7.82 9.84
N PRO A 442 25.71 -8.09 9.45
CA PRO A 442 24.58 -7.26 9.84
C PRO A 442 24.30 -7.33 11.34
N VAL A 443 24.31 -6.18 12.00
CA VAL A 443 23.96 -6.04 13.43
C VAL A 443 22.82 -5.03 13.62
N PRO A 444 22.09 -5.04 14.75
CA PRO A 444 21.07 -4.03 15.01
C PRO A 444 21.62 -2.60 14.95
N LEU A 445 20.85 -1.67 14.38
CA LEU A 445 21.25 -0.27 14.25
C LEU A 445 21.40 0.40 15.63
N THR A 446 22.59 0.89 15.93
CA THR A 446 22.87 1.63 17.17
C THR A 446 23.17 3.11 16.90
N VAL A 447 22.95 3.98 17.91
CA VAL A 447 23.41 5.39 17.84
C VAL A 447 24.91 5.46 17.61
N ALA A 448 25.67 4.58 18.29
CA ALA A 448 27.12 4.52 18.17
C ALA A 448 27.59 4.27 16.74
N MET A 449 26.87 3.46 15.94
CA MET A 449 27.19 3.25 14.53
C MET A 449 27.00 4.51 13.69
N VAL A 450 25.95 5.30 13.94
CA VAL A 450 25.70 6.58 13.24
C VAL A 450 26.74 7.63 13.65
N VAL A 451 27.04 7.74 14.94
CA VAL A 451 28.07 8.65 15.46
C VAL A 451 29.44 8.28 14.89
N ALA A 452 29.82 7.00 14.93
CA ALA A 452 31.10 6.55 14.40
C ALA A 452 31.21 6.75 12.87
N ALA A 453 30.11 6.61 12.13
CA ALA A 453 30.07 6.93 10.70
C ALA A 453 30.31 8.42 10.44
N LEU A 454 29.72 9.31 11.24
CA LEU A 454 29.93 10.77 11.15
C LEU A 454 31.34 11.18 11.58
N GLU A 455 31.88 10.60 12.65
CA GLU A 455 33.25 10.84 13.11
C GLU A 455 34.28 10.43 12.06
N ARG A 456 34.07 9.28 11.39
CA ARG A 456 34.95 8.82 10.29
C ARG A 456 34.93 9.76 9.07
N ARG A 457 33.80 10.44 8.83
CA ARG A 457 33.71 11.51 7.82
C ARG A 457 34.38 12.81 8.24
N GLY A 458 34.73 12.97 9.51
CA GLY A 458 35.22 14.22 10.09
C GLY A 458 34.11 15.23 10.40
N ASP A 459 32.85 14.77 10.44
CA ASP A 459 31.68 15.60 10.68
C ASP A 459 31.43 15.81 12.19
N ARG A 460 31.00 17.01 12.57
CA ARG A 460 30.62 17.31 13.96
C ARG A 460 29.14 17.01 14.17
N CYS A 461 28.83 16.19 15.18
CA CYS A 461 27.47 15.91 15.59
C CYS A 461 27.31 16.00 17.12
N ALA A 462 26.06 16.17 17.56
CA ALA A 462 25.65 16.07 18.95
C ALA A 462 24.54 15.03 19.05
N VAL A 463 24.47 14.32 20.18
CA VAL A 463 23.41 13.35 20.46
C VAL A 463 22.49 13.94 21.52
N ASP A 464 21.19 13.96 21.26
CA ASP A 464 20.21 14.41 22.24
C ASP A 464 19.81 13.30 23.23
N PRO A 465 19.10 13.61 24.33
CA PRO A 465 18.68 12.60 25.31
C PRO A 465 17.73 11.52 24.75
N ALA A 466 17.09 11.75 23.61
CA ALA A 466 16.25 10.78 22.92
C ALA A 466 17.06 9.86 21.99
N GLY A 467 18.38 10.03 21.91
CA GLY A 467 19.27 9.25 21.06
C GLY A 467 19.26 9.69 19.59
N THR A 468 18.78 10.91 19.30
CA THR A 468 18.83 11.52 17.97
C THR A 468 20.20 12.14 17.74
N VAL A 469 20.83 11.82 16.60
CA VAL A 469 22.10 12.43 16.22
C VAL A 469 21.82 13.64 15.34
N VAL A 470 22.28 14.81 15.75
CA VAL A 470 22.03 16.08 15.06
C VAL A 470 23.35 16.71 14.64
N GLY A 471 23.41 17.23 13.42
CA GLY A 471 24.56 18.01 12.95
C GLY A 471 24.14 19.12 12.00
N ARG A 472 25.09 20.04 11.75
CA ARG A 472 24.91 21.15 10.82
C ARG A 472 25.99 21.11 9.75
N TRP A 473 25.56 21.11 8.49
CA TRP A 473 26.42 21.13 7.31
C TRP A 473 26.04 22.32 6.43
N GLY A 474 26.70 23.45 6.64
CA GLY A 474 26.39 24.70 5.93
C GLY A 474 24.95 25.16 6.18
N GLU A 475 24.14 25.12 5.11
CA GLU A 475 22.71 25.46 5.11
C GLU A 475 21.78 24.30 5.48
N ALA A 476 22.32 23.09 5.67
CA ALA A 476 21.56 21.92 6.09
C ALA A 476 21.67 21.70 7.60
N MET A 477 20.53 21.61 8.28
CA MET A 477 20.42 20.98 9.59
C MET A 477 19.90 19.56 9.39
N ILE A 478 20.70 18.55 9.76
CA ILE A 478 20.33 17.14 9.53
C ILE A 478 20.23 16.41 10.87
N ARG A 479 19.14 15.66 11.04
CA ARG A 479 18.87 14.82 12.21
C ARG A 479 18.73 13.38 11.77
N PHE A 480 19.40 12.48 12.47
CA PHE A 480 19.32 11.04 12.30
C PHE A 480 18.61 10.45 13.52
N GLU A 481 17.44 9.89 13.28
CA GLU A 481 16.57 9.31 14.28
C GLU A 481 16.47 7.81 14.01
N ARG A 482 16.49 7.01 15.08
CA ARG A 482 16.19 5.60 15.00
C ARG A 482 14.73 5.42 15.39
N VAL A 483 13.90 5.12 14.41
CA VAL A 483 12.44 4.98 14.58
C VAL A 483 12.03 3.53 14.41
N GLY A 484 10.81 3.19 14.82
CA GLY A 484 10.36 1.79 14.88
C GLY A 484 10.51 1.18 16.27
N SER A 485 9.75 0.12 16.52
CA SER A 485 9.64 -0.51 17.85
C SER A 485 10.94 -1.14 18.36
N ARG A 486 11.90 -1.42 17.46
CA ARG A 486 13.23 -1.93 17.80
C ARG A 486 14.33 -0.94 17.41
N ALA A 487 13.99 0.34 17.18
CA ALA A 487 14.92 1.36 16.70
C ALA A 487 15.64 0.93 15.39
N GLU A 488 14.94 0.19 14.54
CA GLU A 488 15.50 -0.48 13.37
C GLU A 488 15.41 0.32 12.07
N ILE A 489 14.71 1.46 12.07
CA ILE A 489 14.59 2.32 10.90
C ILE A 489 15.49 3.54 11.10
N LEU A 490 16.43 3.76 10.17
CA LEU A 490 17.19 5.00 10.11
C LEU A 490 16.36 6.05 9.38
N HIS A 491 15.78 6.99 10.12
CA HIS A 491 15.08 8.13 9.58
C HIS A 491 15.99 9.35 9.63
N THR A 492 16.24 9.96 8.47
CA THR A 492 17.02 11.18 8.37
C THR A 492 16.11 12.32 7.95
N ARG A 493 16.11 13.39 8.73
CA ARG A 493 15.41 14.63 8.43
C ARG A 493 16.39 15.76 8.14
N VAL A 494 16.28 16.34 6.95
CA VAL A 494 17.04 17.50 6.48
C VAL A 494 16.13 18.72 6.57
N VAL A 495 16.60 19.79 7.19
CA VAL A 495 15.91 21.07 7.23
C VAL A 495 16.85 22.15 6.69
N ALA A 496 16.43 22.84 5.63
CA ALA A 496 17.16 24.00 5.15
C ALA A 496 17.03 25.15 6.17
N THR A 497 18.15 25.82 6.42
CA THR A 497 18.26 27.00 7.31
C THR A 497 17.49 28.19 6.76
N ARG A 498 17.49 28.37 5.43
CA ARG A 498 16.76 29.45 4.76
C ARG A 498 15.26 29.26 4.96
N ARG A 499 14.62 30.33 5.45
CA ARG A 499 13.17 30.46 5.56
C ARG A 499 12.65 31.36 4.44
N LEU A 500 11.47 31.05 3.89
CA LEU A 500 10.77 31.93 2.97
C LEU A 500 9.56 32.54 3.67
N SER A 501 9.10 33.72 3.25
CA SER A 501 7.83 34.24 3.78
C SER A 501 6.65 33.39 3.27
N ALA A 502 5.56 33.31 4.03
CA ALA A 502 4.34 32.60 3.60
C ALA A 502 3.80 33.09 2.25
N GLY A 503 4.07 34.34 1.86
CA GLY A 503 3.72 34.89 0.55
C GLY A 503 4.40 34.21 -0.65
N ARG A 504 5.48 33.46 -0.43
CA ARG A 504 6.23 32.72 -1.46
C ARG A 504 5.84 31.23 -1.55
N ARG A 505 4.65 30.86 -1.06
CA ARG A 505 4.20 29.46 -1.00
C ARG A 505 4.14 28.77 -2.36
N ALA A 506 3.69 29.47 -3.39
CA ALA A 506 3.62 28.91 -4.74
C ALA A 506 5.01 28.52 -5.26
N GLU A 507 5.99 29.39 -5.07
CA GLU A 507 7.38 29.17 -5.46
C GLU A 507 8.03 28.03 -4.67
N ALA A 508 7.79 27.98 -3.35
CA ALA A 508 8.28 26.90 -2.50
C ALA A 508 7.74 25.53 -2.95
N TYR A 509 6.46 25.45 -3.30
CA TYR A 509 5.87 24.22 -3.83
C TYR A 509 6.37 23.86 -5.22
N GLU A 510 6.55 24.84 -6.10
CA GLU A 510 7.14 24.61 -7.43
C GLU A 510 8.54 24.02 -7.32
N PHE A 511 9.39 24.62 -6.46
CA PHE A 511 10.73 24.11 -6.18
C PHE A 511 10.68 22.68 -5.63
N VAL A 512 9.88 22.41 -4.59
CA VAL A 512 9.77 21.08 -3.99
C VAL A 512 9.25 20.03 -4.99
N ASN A 513 8.26 20.39 -5.80
CA ASN A 513 7.71 19.49 -6.81
C ASN A 513 8.74 19.19 -7.91
N ALA A 514 9.52 20.19 -8.33
CA ALA A 514 10.62 19.98 -9.26
C ALA A 514 11.71 19.10 -8.64
N TRP A 515 12.11 19.38 -7.39
CA TRP A 515 13.10 18.57 -6.67
C TRP A 515 12.69 17.10 -6.58
N ASN A 516 11.46 16.81 -6.14
CA ASN A 516 10.95 15.45 -6.01
C ASN A 516 10.74 14.73 -7.34
N ARG A 517 10.58 15.48 -8.43
CA ARG A 517 10.49 14.92 -9.78
C ARG A 517 11.87 14.58 -10.33
N ASP A 518 12.86 15.44 -10.08
CA ASP A 518 14.16 15.40 -10.75
C ASP A 518 15.25 14.70 -9.89
N ARG A 519 14.99 14.48 -8.59
CA ARG A 519 15.92 13.84 -7.64
C ARG A 519 15.20 12.76 -6.82
N LEU A 520 15.90 11.65 -6.57
CA LEU A 520 15.38 10.53 -5.78
C LEU A 520 15.33 10.83 -4.28
N GLN A 521 16.25 11.66 -3.76
CA GLN A 521 16.35 11.97 -2.33
C GLN A 521 17.03 13.34 -2.10
N PRO A 522 16.72 14.02 -0.97
CA PRO A 522 15.65 13.68 -0.03
C PRO A 522 14.25 13.91 -0.64
N LYS A 523 13.23 13.25 -0.08
CA LYS A 523 11.83 13.58 -0.38
C LYS A 523 11.49 14.92 0.27
N ALA A 524 11.45 15.97 -0.53
CA ALA A 524 11.26 17.34 -0.10
C ALA A 524 9.79 17.68 0.17
N TYR A 525 9.54 18.61 1.09
CA TYR A 525 8.24 19.19 1.39
C TYR A 525 8.39 20.55 2.08
N VAL A 526 7.29 21.32 2.09
CA VAL A 526 7.22 22.63 2.75
C VAL A 526 6.34 22.52 3.98
N HIS A 527 6.82 23.05 5.10
CA HIS A 527 6.02 23.30 6.30
C HIS A 527 5.88 24.80 6.53
N GLU A 528 4.73 25.23 7.01
CA GLU A 528 4.54 26.61 7.45
C GLU A 528 4.55 26.67 8.97
N VAL A 529 5.43 27.50 9.53
CA VAL A 529 5.58 27.71 10.96
C VAL A 529 5.64 29.21 11.19
N GLU A 530 4.71 29.75 11.99
CA GLU A 530 4.70 31.17 12.38
C GLU A 530 4.83 32.16 11.20
N ASN A 531 4.12 31.89 10.09
CA ASN A 531 4.12 32.70 8.85
C ASN A 531 5.43 32.67 8.04
N GLU A 532 6.33 31.73 8.36
CA GLU A 532 7.50 31.38 7.57
C GLU A 532 7.38 29.96 7.00
N LEU A 533 7.90 29.78 5.79
CA LEU A 533 7.99 28.49 5.11
C LEU A 533 9.35 27.85 5.39
N VAL A 534 9.29 26.66 5.95
CA VAL A 534 10.38 25.75 6.24
C VAL A 534 10.43 24.69 5.15
N LEU A 535 11.50 24.68 4.35
CA LEU A 535 11.73 23.65 3.36
C LEU A 535 12.55 22.53 4.01
N ALA A 536 12.00 21.34 4.01
CA ALA A 536 12.58 20.16 4.64
C ALA A 536 12.54 18.97 3.67
N GLY A 537 13.29 17.93 3.97
CA GLY A 537 13.23 16.69 3.23
C GLY A 537 13.65 15.51 4.07
N ASP A 538 13.04 14.36 3.81
CA ASP A 538 13.29 13.14 4.59
C ASP A 538 13.88 12.02 3.73
N LEU A 539 14.70 11.20 4.37
CA LEU A 539 15.17 9.91 3.90
C LEU A 539 14.81 8.87 4.96
N THR A 540 14.42 7.67 4.57
CA THR A 540 14.06 6.62 5.53
C THR A 540 14.52 5.28 4.99
N THR A 541 15.34 4.59 5.77
CA THR A 541 15.88 3.27 5.41
C THR A 541 15.45 2.27 6.48
N ASP A 542 14.80 1.20 6.06
CA ASP A 542 14.42 0.09 6.93
C ASP A 542 15.61 -0.87 7.10
N LEU A 543 16.08 -1.04 8.33
CA LEU A 543 17.21 -1.91 8.70
C LEU A 543 16.75 -3.01 9.66
N ALA A 544 15.49 -3.46 9.52
CA ALA A 544 14.86 -4.48 10.35
C ALA A 544 15.62 -5.82 10.45
N HIS A 545 16.41 -6.14 9.43
CA HIS A 545 17.23 -7.36 9.34
C HIS A 545 18.69 -7.15 9.77
N GLY A 546 19.00 -6.01 10.40
CA GLY A 546 20.35 -5.61 10.74
C GLY A 546 21.04 -4.87 9.60
N VAL A 547 22.15 -4.22 9.94
CA VAL A 547 22.94 -3.40 9.04
C VAL A 547 24.42 -3.59 9.36
N ALA A 548 25.25 -3.79 8.34
CA ALA A 548 26.68 -3.83 8.55
C ALA A 548 27.20 -2.41 8.85
N PRO A 549 28.20 -2.23 9.72
CA PRO A 549 28.76 -0.90 10.02
C PRO A 549 29.15 -0.10 8.76
N VAL A 550 29.69 -0.78 7.75
CA VAL A 550 30.06 -0.16 6.45
C VAL A 550 28.84 0.31 5.65
N GLN A 551 27.68 -0.34 5.79
CA GLN A 551 26.44 0.10 5.14
C GLN A 551 25.86 1.34 5.83
N VAL A 552 25.99 1.46 7.15
CA VAL A 552 25.61 2.70 7.87
C VAL A 552 26.43 3.88 7.37
N GLU A 553 27.72 3.70 7.09
CA GLU A 553 28.56 4.76 6.51
C GLU A 553 28.05 5.24 5.14
N VAL A 554 27.67 4.31 4.25
CA VAL A 554 27.10 4.65 2.94
C VAL A 554 25.78 5.39 3.08
N LEU A 555 24.92 4.96 4.00
CA LEU A 555 23.61 5.60 4.24
C LEU A 555 23.78 7.01 4.82
N VAL A 556 24.72 7.19 5.76
CA VAL A 556 25.04 8.49 6.35
C VAL A 556 25.67 9.41 5.30
N ASP A 557 26.62 8.93 4.49
CA ASP A 557 27.22 9.73 3.41
C ASP A 557 26.18 10.19 2.39
N ALA A 558 25.33 9.28 1.93
CA ALA A 558 24.27 9.59 0.97
C ALA A 558 23.30 10.63 1.55
N ALA A 559 22.92 10.48 2.82
CA ALA A 559 22.01 11.38 3.51
C ALA A 559 22.61 12.79 3.70
N VAL A 560 23.87 12.89 4.13
CA VAL A 560 24.56 14.18 4.28
C VAL A 560 24.75 14.85 2.93
N THR A 561 25.27 14.14 1.94
CA THR A 561 25.58 14.68 0.61
C THR A 561 24.31 15.20 -0.08
N THR A 562 23.23 14.41 -0.07
CA THR A 562 21.97 14.81 -0.72
C THR A 562 21.21 15.86 0.08
N GLY A 563 21.29 15.81 1.41
CA GLY A 563 20.73 16.84 2.29
C GLY A 563 21.39 18.20 2.15
N VAL A 564 22.72 18.24 2.02
CA VAL A 564 23.48 19.48 1.75
C VAL A 564 23.11 20.04 0.39
N ALA A 565 23.12 19.21 -0.67
CA ALA A 565 22.74 19.65 -2.01
C ALA A 565 21.30 20.21 -2.05
N TYR A 566 20.37 19.60 -1.31
CA TYR A 566 19.02 20.12 -1.16
C TYR A 566 18.99 21.49 -0.49
N ALA A 567 19.66 21.62 0.65
CA ALA A 567 19.67 22.87 1.40
C ALA A 567 20.38 24.01 0.65
N GLU A 568 21.43 23.72 -0.11
CA GLU A 568 22.10 24.67 -1.01
C GLU A 568 21.17 25.12 -2.13
N ALA A 569 20.41 24.21 -2.73
CA ALA A 569 19.42 24.54 -3.75
C ALA A 569 18.29 25.41 -3.19
N VAL A 570 17.82 25.14 -1.96
CA VAL A 570 16.88 26.02 -1.24
C VAL A 570 17.51 27.39 -0.97
N ALA A 571 18.78 27.41 -0.53
CA ALA A 571 19.51 28.64 -0.26
C ALA A 571 19.73 29.49 -1.51
N ALA A 572 19.71 28.89 -2.70
CA ALA A 572 19.87 29.55 -4.00
C ALA A 572 18.55 30.05 -4.63
N LEU A 573 17.39 29.82 -3.99
CA LEU A 573 16.10 30.34 -4.48
C LEU A 573 16.15 31.88 -4.62
N PRO A 574 15.51 32.48 -5.63
CA PRO A 574 15.63 33.92 -5.90
C PRO A 574 15.07 34.84 -4.80
#